data_AF-A0A3C0WZT7-F1
#
_entry.id   AF-A0A3C0WZT7-F1
#
_cell.length_a   1.000
_cell.length_b   1.000
_cell.length_c   1.000
_cell.angle_alpha   90.00
_cell.angle_beta   90.00
_cell.angle_gamma   90.00
#
_symmetry.space_group_name_H-M   'P 1'
#
loop_
_entity.id
_entity.type
_entity.pdbx_description
1 polymer ?
#
loop_
_entity_poly.entity_id
_entity_poly.type
_entity_poly.pdbx_seq_one_letter_code
_entity_poly.pdbx_strand_id
1 'polypeptide(L)'
;MKKYAYFTEFIAVGIVGTLWHFLYDWTNKNAFIGAIAPVNESTWEHLKLLFFPAVIYSVIEYFILKDRPKNYIAASALGIFGGMLAITAFFYTYTGILGYNLMALDVLSFFIGVFVMLYIKNRIIKNKKLIGSAAQYVFLGITALSLLLFVLWSFNPPSIGIFTPPVNA
;
A
#
# COMPACT_ATOMS: atom_id res chain seq x y z
N MET A 1 -13.44 -16.80 -0.48
CA MET A 1 -12.01 -16.88 -0.13
C MET A 1 -11.86 -17.44 1.28
N LYS A 2 -10.90 -18.35 1.49
CA LYS A 2 -10.68 -18.99 2.80
C LYS A 2 -9.94 -18.03 3.75
N LYS A 3 -10.17 -18.14 5.06
CA LYS A 3 -9.50 -17.32 6.10
C LYS A 3 -7.97 -17.37 5.98
N TYR A 4 -7.41 -18.52 5.60
CA TYR A 4 -5.98 -18.72 5.40
C TYR A 4 -5.37 -17.82 4.31
N ALA A 5 -6.13 -17.44 3.28
CA ALA A 5 -5.63 -16.59 2.19
C ALA A 5 -5.29 -15.16 2.67
N TYR A 6 -6.07 -14.62 3.61
CA TYR A 6 -5.78 -13.31 4.18
C TYR A 6 -4.59 -13.35 5.14
N PHE A 7 -4.41 -14.45 5.86
CA PHE A 7 -3.24 -14.62 6.73
C PHE A 7 -1.95 -14.73 5.91
N THR A 8 -1.97 -15.51 4.82
CA THR A 8 -0.81 -15.59 3.91
C THR A 8 -0.53 -14.25 3.25
N GLU A 9 -1.56 -13.50 2.85
CA GLU A 9 -1.40 -12.15 2.29
C GLU A 9 -0.80 -11.17 3.31
N PHE A 10 -1.25 -11.21 4.58
CA PHE A 10 -0.68 -10.39 5.65
C PHE A 10 0.83 -10.64 5.82
N ILE A 11 1.23 -11.92 5.90
CA ILE A 11 2.63 -12.30 6.08
C ILE A 11 3.45 -11.95 4.83
N ALA A 12 2.94 -12.25 3.64
CA ALA A 12 3.64 -11.97 2.39
C ALA A 12 3.85 -10.47 2.18
N VAL A 13 2.78 -9.67 2.27
CA VAL A 13 2.87 -8.20 2.12
C VAL A 13 3.69 -7.59 3.24
N GLY A 14 3.56 -8.06 4.48
CA GLY A 14 4.34 -7.59 5.62
C GLY A 14 5.85 -7.81 5.41
N ILE A 15 6.27 -9.04 5.11
CA ILE A 15 7.69 -9.37 4.91
C ILE A 15 8.23 -8.66 3.65
N VAL A 16 7.53 -8.79 2.52
CA VAL A 16 7.98 -8.20 1.26
C VAL A 16 8.04 -6.68 1.38
N GLY A 17 7.04 -6.04 2.00
CA GLY A 17 7.02 -4.60 2.24
C GLY A 17 8.17 -4.12 3.11
N THR A 18 8.47 -4.80 4.22
CA THR A 18 9.63 -4.45 5.05
C THR A 18 10.95 -4.60 4.29
N LEU A 19 11.13 -5.66 3.51
CA LEU A 19 12.31 -5.83 2.66
C LEU A 19 12.36 -4.82 1.51
N TRP A 20 11.19 -4.41 1.01
CA TRP A 20 11.02 -3.45 -0.08
C TRP A 20 11.70 -2.12 0.24
N HIS A 21 11.71 -1.74 1.51
CA HIS A 21 12.35 -0.53 2.01
C HIS A 21 13.83 -0.44 1.62
N PHE A 22 14.53 -1.57 1.63
CA PHE A 22 15.98 -1.59 1.39
C PHE A 22 16.37 -1.74 -0.08
N LEU A 23 15.41 -2.03 -0.97
CA LEU A 23 15.71 -2.37 -2.36
C LEU A 23 16.43 -1.25 -3.11
N TYR A 24 16.07 0.02 -2.87
CA TYR A 24 16.70 1.14 -3.55
C TYR A 24 18.20 1.22 -3.24
N ASP A 25 18.58 1.10 -1.97
CA ASP A 25 19.98 1.12 -1.57
C ASP A 25 20.72 -0.17 -1.98
N TRP A 26 20.10 -1.34 -1.85
CA TRP A 26 20.69 -2.62 -2.28
C TRP A 26 20.97 -2.67 -3.78
N THR A 27 20.28 -1.87 -4.56
CA THR A 27 20.46 -1.78 -6.02
C THR A 27 21.32 -0.59 -6.43
N ASN A 28 22.11 -0.04 -5.50
CA ASN A 28 22.96 1.14 -5.71
C ASN A 28 22.16 2.34 -6.25
N LYS A 29 20.97 2.58 -5.69
CA LYS A 29 20.08 3.70 -6.04
C LYS A 29 19.65 3.69 -7.51
N ASN A 30 19.33 2.51 -8.02
CA ASN A 30 18.84 2.34 -9.38
C ASN A 30 17.50 3.08 -9.58
N ALA A 31 17.41 3.95 -10.59
CA ALA A 31 16.23 4.76 -10.86
C ALA A 31 14.96 3.92 -11.15
N PHE A 32 15.07 2.79 -11.83
CA PHE A 32 13.92 1.90 -12.06
C PHE A 32 13.38 1.33 -10.74
N ILE A 33 14.28 0.99 -9.81
CA ILE A 33 13.90 0.52 -8.47
C ILE A 33 13.32 1.66 -7.64
N GLY A 34 13.88 2.88 -7.75
CA GLY A 34 13.34 4.08 -7.11
C GLY A 34 11.92 4.44 -7.55
N ALA A 35 11.47 3.96 -8.72
CA ALA A 35 10.09 4.14 -9.15
C ALA A 35 9.08 3.33 -8.30
N ILE A 36 9.52 2.21 -7.70
CA ILE A 36 8.66 1.25 -6.98
C ILE A 36 9.03 1.04 -5.50
N ALA A 37 10.25 1.41 -5.11
CA ALA A 37 10.75 1.38 -3.74
C ALA A 37 10.92 2.82 -3.21
N PRO A 38 10.94 3.02 -1.88
CA PRO A 38 11.16 4.35 -1.32
C PRO A 38 12.55 4.90 -1.70
N VAL A 39 12.60 6.15 -2.16
CA VAL A 39 13.87 6.85 -2.44
C VAL A 39 14.29 7.82 -1.32
N ASN A 40 13.39 8.08 -0.37
CA ASN A 40 13.61 8.89 0.82
C ASN A 40 12.59 8.49 1.91
N GLU A 41 12.68 9.14 3.09
CA GLU A 41 11.85 8.85 4.27
C GLU A 41 10.52 9.62 4.32
N SER A 42 10.08 10.22 3.21
CA SER A 42 8.78 10.89 3.18
C SER A 42 7.63 9.87 3.26
N THR A 43 6.50 10.30 3.82
CA THR A 43 5.30 9.46 3.94
C THR A 43 4.85 8.92 2.57
N TRP A 44 4.97 9.71 1.50
CA TRP A 44 4.65 9.27 0.13
C TRP A 44 5.47 8.05 -0.29
N GLU A 45 6.79 8.09 -0.04
CA GLU A 45 7.70 6.99 -0.37
C GLU A 45 7.41 5.75 0.48
N HIS A 46 7.11 5.92 1.77
CA HIS A 46 6.72 4.82 2.64
C HIS A 46 5.39 4.15 2.25
N LEU A 47 4.45 4.87 1.64
CA LEU A 47 3.21 4.26 1.13
C LEU A 47 3.48 3.21 0.03
N LYS A 48 4.61 3.29 -0.67
CA LYS A 48 5.03 2.29 -1.66
C LYS A 48 5.23 0.90 -1.04
N LEU A 49 5.65 0.84 0.23
CA LEU A 49 5.89 -0.40 0.97
C LEU A 49 4.61 -1.24 1.11
N LEU A 50 3.45 -0.60 1.16
CA LEU A 50 2.16 -1.29 1.13
C LEU A 50 1.66 -1.43 -0.31
N PHE A 51 1.66 -0.34 -1.08
CA PHE A 51 1.01 -0.29 -2.38
C PHE A 51 1.57 -1.30 -3.37
N PHE A 52 2.89 -1.29 -3.63
CA PHE A 52 3.48 -2.15 -4.66
C PHE A 52 3.42 -3.64 -4.28
N PRO A 53 3.84 -4.07 -3.08
CA PRO A 53 3.71 -5.47 -2.68
C PRO A 53 2.26 -5.98 -2.68
N ALA A 54 1.30 -5.16 -2.23
CA ALA A 54 -0.11 -5.57 -2.22
C ALA A 54 -0.74 -5.62 -3.62
N VAL A 55 -0.38 -4.70 -4.54
CA VAL A 55 -0.81 -4.77 -5.95
C VAL A 55 -0.23 -6.02 -6.60
N ILE A 56 1.07 -6.28 -6.45
CA ILE A 56 1.73 -7.48 -7.01
C ILE A 56 1.07 -8.75 -6.48
N TYR A 57 0.88 -8.84 -5.15
CA TYR A 57 0.20 -9.99 -4.54
C TYR A 57 -1.22 -10.15 -5.08
N SER A 58 -1.99 -9.06 -5.19
CA SER A 58 -3.36 -9.10 -5.70
C SER A 58 -3.43 -9.56 -7.16
N VAL A 59 -2.46 -9.17 -7.99
CA VAL A 59 -2.36 -9.64 -9.39
C VAL A 59 -2.05 -11.13 -9.43
N ILE A 60 -1.06 -11.59 -8.66
CA ILE A 60 -0.71 -13.01 -8.56
C ILE A 60 -1.92 -13.83 -8.09
N GLU A 61 -2.55 -13.40 -7.00
CA GLU A 61 -3.72 -14.05 -6.43
C GLU A 61 -4.91 -14.06 -7.42
N TYR A 62 -5.12 -13.02 -8.22
CA TYR A 62 -6.16 -12.94 -9.25
C TYR A 62 -6.05 -14.05 -10.32
N PHE A 63 -4.83 -14.45 -10.68
CA PHE A 63 -4.58 -15.50 -11.66
C PHE A 63 -4.58 -16.91 -11.04
N ILE A 64 -4.21 -17.05 -9.77
CA ILE A 64 -4.17 -18.34 -9.08
C ILE A 64 -5.57 -18.77 -8.57
N LEU A 65 -6.42 -17.82 -8.15
CA LEU A 65 -7.77 -18.10 -7.68
C LEU A 65 -8.70 -18.52 -8.83
N LYS A 66 -8.99 -19.82 -8.92
CA LYS A 66 -9.97 -20.38 -9.86
C LYS A 66 -11.39 -19.82 -9.66
N ASP A 67 -11.89 -19.84 -8.42
CA ASP A 67 -13.23 -19.34 -8.05
C ASP A 67 -13.16 -17.94 -7.42
N ARG A 68 -12.68 -16.97 -8.20
CA ARG A 68 -12.52 -15.59 -7.72
C ARG A 68 -13.86 -14.88 -7.48
N PRO A 69 -13.98 -14.08 -6.41
CA PRO A 69 -15.13 -13.19 -6.24
C PRO A 69 -15.23 -12.19 -7.40
N LYS A 70 -16.45 -11.92 -7.90
CA LYS A 70 -16.67 -10.95 -8.98
C LYS A 70 -16.24 -9.52 -8.63
N ASN A 71 -16.21 -9.19 -7.35
CA ASN A 71 -15.83 -7.89 -6.83
C ASN A 71 -14.35 -7.79 -6.41
N TYR A 72 -13.52 -8.77 -6.79
CA TYR A 72 -12.16 -8.91 -6.29
C TYR A 72 -11.28 -7.67 -6.57
N ILE A 73 -11.26 -7.15 -7.80
CA ILE A 73 -10.40 -6.03 -8.18
C ILE A 73 -10.76 -4.78 -7.36
N ALA A 74 -12.06 -4.45 -7.30
CA ALA A 74 -12.52 -3.32 -6.49
C ALA A 74 -12.24 -3.51 -4.99
N ALA A 75 -12.39 -4.73 -4.47
CA ALA A 75 -12.12 -5.02 -3.07
C ALA A 75 -10.63 -4.89 -2.73
N SER A 76 -9.74 -5.38 -3.59
CA SER A 76 -8.29 -5.25 -3.42
C SER A 76 -7.86 -3.78 -3.49
N ALA A 77 -8.32 -3.04 -4.51
CA ALA A 77 -7.99 -1.62 -4.66
C ALA A 77 -8.46 -0.79 -3.44
N LEU A 78 -9.72 -0.91 -3.04
CA LEU A 78 -10.24 -0.20 -1.86
C LEU A 78 -9.57 -0.62 -0.56
N GLY A 79 -9.21 -1.90 -0.44
CA GLY A 79 -8.37 -2.37 0.65
C GLY A 79 -7.05 -1.62 0.68
N ILE A 80 -6.31 -1.61 -0.43
CA ILE A 80 -5.00 -0.97 -0.54
C ILE A 80 -5.09 0.52 -0.19
N PHE A 81 -6.02 1.25 -0.81
CA PHE A 81 -6.22 2.67 -0.51
C PHE A 81 -6.66 2.92 0.95
N GLY A 82 -7.51 2.05 1.50
CA GLY A 82 -7.88 2.13 2.91
C GLY A 82 -6.71 1.86 3.86
N GLY A 83 -5.82 0.94 3.52
CA GLY A 83 -4.58 0.68 4.25
C GLY A 83 -3.62 1.88 4.18
N MET A 84 -3.44 2.47 3.00
CA MET A 84 -2.65 3.69 2.82
C MET A 84 -3.19 4.85 3.66
N LEU A 85 -4.52 5.06 3.64
CA LEU A 85 -5.16 6.08 4.47
C LEU A 85 -4.95 5.81 5.97
N ALA A 86 -5.00 4.55 6.40
CA ALA A 86 -4.74 4.19 7.80
C ALA A 86 -3.28 4.46 8.21
N ILE A 87 -2.30 4.16 7.34
CA ILE A 87 -0.88 4.50 7.56
C ILE A 87 -0.76 6.01 7.76
N THR A 88 -1.22 6.80 6.79
CA THR A 88 -1.11 8.26 6.80
C THR A 88 -1.82 8.87 8.00
N ALA A 89 -3.04 8.43 8.30
CA ALA A 89 -3.82 8.93 9.43
C ALA A 89 -3.14 8.63 10.76
N PHE A 90 -2.65 7.41 10.96
CA PHE A 90 -1.94 7.05 12.19
C PHE A 90 -0.64 7.84 12.31
N PHE A 91 0.16 7.88 11.25
CA PHE A 91 1.45 8.56 11.20
C PHE A 91 1.34 10.04 11.58
N TYR A 92 0.47 10.79 10.90
CA TYR A 92 0.30 12.20 11.19
C TYR A 92 -0.38 12.49 12.53
N THR A 93 -1.19 11.54 13.03
CA THR A 93 -1.78 11.68 14.37
C THR A 93 -0.69 11.60 15.45
N TYR A 94 0.15 10.55 15.45
CA TYR A 94 1.14 10.42 16.52
C TYR A 94 2.26 11.44 16.38
N THR A 95 2.73 11.75 15.17
CA THR A 95 3.76 12.77 14.96
C THR A 95 3.24 14.16 15.31
N GLY A 96 1.97 14.45 15.08
CA GLY A 96 1.32 15.69 15.53
C GLY A 96 1.23 15.80 17.06
N ILE A 97 1.08 14.69 17.77
CA ILE A 97 1.04 14.65 19.24
C ILE A 97 2.46 14.78 19.83
N LEU A 98 3.45 14.09 19.25
CA LEU A 98 4.82 14.03 19.80
C LEU A 98 5.74 15.14 19.30
N GLY A 99 5.50 15.67 18.11
CA GLY A 99 6.35 16.64 17.43
C GLY A 99 7.54 16.04 16.67
N TYR A 100 7.73 14.72 16.72
CA TYR A 100 8.83 14.01 16.05
C TYR A 100 8.42 12.60 15.60
N ASN A 101 9.19 12.00 14.70
CA ASN A 101 9.02 10.63 14.24
C ASN A 101 9.77 9.63 15.12
N LEU A 102 9.14 8.48 15.39
CA LEU A 102 9.74 7.30 16.03
C LEU A 102 9.67 6.12 15.08
N MET A 103 10.83 5.54 14.75
CA MET A 103 10.93 4.38 13.85
C MET A 103 9.98 3.23 14.24
N ALA A 104 9.84 2.93 15.54
CA ALA A 104 8.95 1.88 16.00
C ALA A 104 7.47 2.15 15.70
N LEU A 105 7.02 3.41 15.83
CA LEU A 105 5.65 3.81 15.52
C LEU A 105 5.42 3.89 14.00
N ASP A 106 6.46 4.23 13.26
CA ASP A 106 6.43 4.26 11.80
C ASP A 106 6.22 2.85 11.22
N VAL A 107 7.03 1.87 11.67
CA VAL A 107 6.85 0.46 11.32
C VAL A 107 5.49 -0.08 11.78
N LEU A 108 5.04 0.31 12.98
CA LEU A 108 3.70 -0.07 13.45
C LEU A 108 2.60 0.48 12.54
N SER A 109 2.74 1.73 12.05
CA SER A 109 1.80 2.35 11.13
C SER A 109 1.62 1.51 9.86
N PHE A 110 2.71 0.99 9.31
CA PHE A 110 2.70 0.09 8.15
C PHE A 110 1.87 -1.16 8.42
N PHE A 111 2.10 -1.87 9.54
CA PHE A 111 1.34 -3.07 9.88
C PHE A 111 -0.14 -2.79 10.19
N ILE A 112 -0.47 -1.63 10.77
CA ILE A 112 -1.86 -1.16 10.90
C ILE A 112 -2.48 -1.01 9.51
N GLY A 113 -1.76 -0.42 8.56
CA GLY A 113 -2.15 -0.30 7.16
C GLY A 113 -2.47 -1.64 6.52
N VAL A 114 -1.56 -2.61 6.63
CA VAL A 114 -1.76 -3.97 6.07
C VAL A 114 -2.99 -4.64 6.70
N PHE A 115 -3.19 -4.50 8.01
CA PHE A 115 -4.37 -5.04 8.68
C PHE A 115 -5.67 -4.40 8.17
N VAL A 116 -5.73 -3.07 8.09
CA VAL A 116 -6.90 -2.32 7.62
C VAL A 116 -7.21 -2.66 6.16
N MET A 117 -6.18 -2.79 5.32
CA MET A 117 -6.32 -3.21 3.92
C MET A 117 -7.07 -4.54 3.82
N LEU A 118 -6.60 -5.56 4.54
CA LEU A 118 -7.22 -6.89 4.50
C LEU A 118 -8.62 -6.90 5.11
N TYR A 119 -8.82 -6.13 6.17
CA TYR A 119 -10.14 -5.95 6.78
C TYR A 119 -11.15 -5.40 5.77
N ILE A 120 -10.81 -4.31 5.08
CA ILE A 120 -11.66 -3.69 4.06
C ILE A 120 -11.92 -4.64 2.89
N LYS A 121 -10.85 -5.24 2.32
CA LYS A 121 -10.94 -6.22 1.22
C LYS A 121 -11.90 -7.36 1.59
N ASN A 122 -11.72 -7.96 2.78
CA ASN A 122 -12.56 -9.04 3.27
C ASN A 122 -14.03 -8.61 3.46
N ARG A 123 -14.28 -7.42 4.00
CA ARG A 123 -15.65 -6.90 4.20
C ARG A 123 -16.36 -6.65 2.86
N ILE A 124 -15.69 -6.09 1.86
CA ILE A 124 -16.28 -5.87 0.53
C ILE A 124 -16.62 -7.21 -0.14
N ILE A 125 -15.69 -8.16 -0.11
CA ILE A 125 -15.88 -9.51 -0.69
C ILE A 125 -17.06 -10.23 -0.02
N LYS A 126 -17.09 -10.30 1.31
CA LYS A 126 -18.16 -10.97 2.07
C LYS A 126 -19.53 -10.35 1.85
N ASN A 127 -19.60 -9.02 1.84
CA ASN A 127 -20.86 -8.29 1.67
C ASN A 127 -21.33 -8.23 0.21
N LYS A 128 -20.58 -8.82 -0.75
CA LYS A 128 -20.95 -8.84 -2.16
C LYS A 128 -21.17 -7.43 -2.75
N LYS A 129 -20.53 -6.40 -2.18
CA LYS A 129 -20.59 -5.02 -2.69
C LYS A 129 -19.70 -4.87 -3.93
N LEU A 130 -20.03 -3.94 -4.83
CA LEU A 130 -19.23 -3.57 -6.01
C LEU A 130 -19.01 -4.72 -7.02
N ILE A 131 -19.97 -5.64 -7.16
CA ILE A 131 -19.88 -6.76 -8.13
C ILE A 131 -19.91 -6.32 -9.59
N GLY A 132 -20.48 -5.14 -9.90
CA GLY A 132 -20.62 -4.65 -11.27
C GLY A 132 -19.27 -4.48 -11.98
N SER A 133 -19.21 -4.85 -13.26
CA SER A 133 -18.02 -4.73 -14.10
C SER A 133 -17.51 -3.29 -14.19
N ALA A 134 -18.42 -2.31 -14.27
CA ALA A 134 -18.06 -0.89 -14.25
C ALA A 134 -17.24 -0.52 -13.00
N ALA A 135 -17.65 -0.99 -11.81
CA ALA A 135 -16.88 -0.75 -10.59
C ALA A 135 -15.48 -1.38 -10.65
N GLN A 136 -15.35 -2.60 -11.20
CA GLN A 136 -14.04 -3.25 -11.36
C GLN A 136 -13.12 -2.44 -12.26
N TYR A 137 -13.62 -1.95 -13.41
CA TYR A 137 -12.83 -1.14 -14.34
C TYR A 137 -12.45 0.22 -13.77
N VAL A 138 -13.35 0.87 -13.03
CA VAL A 138 -13.05 2.15 -12.34
C VAL A 138 -11.92 1.95 -11.33
N PHE A 139 -12.01 0.94 -10.46
CA PHE A 139 -10.97 0.71 -9.46
C PHE A 139 -9.66 0.21 -10.06
N LEU A 140 -9.71 -0.54 -11.17
CA LEU A 140 -8.52 -0.88 -11.95
C LEU A 140 -7.85 0.39 -12.51
N GLY A 141 -8.64 1.29 -13.10
CA GLY A 141 -8.16 2.56 -13.65
C GLY A 141 -7.55 3.47 -12.57
N ILE A 142 -8.18 3.58 -11.40
CA ILE A 142 -7.64 4.33 -10.26
C ILE A 142 -6.31 3.72 -9.79
N THR A 143 -6.23 2.39 -9.68
CA THR A 143 -4.97 1.71 -9.28
C THR A 143 -3.86 1.93 -10.31
N ALA A 144 -4.19 1.88 -11.61
CA ALA A 144 -3.24 2.16 -12.69
C ALA A 144 -2.78 3.63 -12.69
N LEU A 145 -3.69 4.58 -12.43
CA LEU A 145 -3.34 5.98 -12.27
C LEU A 145 -2.41 6.18 -11.08
N SER A 146 -2.70 5.56 -9.93
CA SER A 146 -1.83 5.64 -8.74
C SER A 146 -0.44 5.09 -9.01
N LEU A 147 -0.29 4.00 -9.77
CA LEU A 147 1.03 3.52 -10.23
C LEU A 147 1.80 4.62 -10.96
N LEU A 148 1.17 5.30 -11.92
CA LEU A 148 1.79 6.40 -12.67
C LEU A 148 2.17 7.56 -11.74
N LEU A 149 1.29 7.92 -10.80
CA LEU A 149 1.55 9.01 -9.85
C LEU A 149 2.69 8.68 -8.89
N PHE A 150 2.80 7.43 -8.42
CA PHE A 150 3.96 6.99 -7.61
C PHE A 150 5.26 7.18 -8.37
N VAL A 151 5.33 6.77 -9.63
CA VAL A 151 6.54 6.97 -10.44
C VAL A 151 6.81 8.45 -10.67
N LEU A 152 5.81 9.22 -11.12
CA LEU A 152 5.98 10.63 -11.47
C LEU A 152 6.42 11.47 -10.27
N TRP A 153 5.74 11.31 -9.13
CA TRP A 153 5.98 12.15 -7.95
C TRP A 153 7.18 11.71 -7.11
N SER A 154 7.74 10.53 -7.34
CA SER A 154 9.05 10.18 -6.73
C SER A 154 10.20 10.93 -7.37
N PHE A 155 10.10 11.29 -8.65
CA PHE A 155 11.13 12.08 -9.35
C PHE A 155 10.77 13.57 -9.44
N ASN A 156 9.49 13.91 -9.36
CA ASN A 156 9.00 15.28 -9.41
C ASN A 156 7.96 15.52 -8.29
N PRO A 157 8.39 15.48 -7.00
CA PRO A 157 7.47 15.62 -5.88
C PRO A 157 6.85 17.02 -5.85
N PRO A 158 5.52 17.13 -5.69
CA PRO A 158 4.87 18.39 -5.33
C PRO A 158 5.40 18.93 -4.00
N SER A 159 5.46 20.26 -3.86
CA SER A 159 5.87 20.94 -2.63
C SER A 159 4.78 20.92 -1.54
N ILE A 160 4.35 19.73 -1.12
CA ILE A 160 3.39 19.50 -0.03
C ILE A 160 3.98 18.50 0.98
N GLY A 161 3.52 18.57 2.23
CA GLY A 161 4.16 17.88 3.37
C GLY A 161 4.31 16.36 3.27
N ILE A 162 3.46 15.66 2.51
CA ILE A 162 3.56 14.20 2.34
C ILE A 162 4.80 13.76 1.55
N PHE A 163 5.40 14.66 0.76
CA PHE A 163 6.63 14.40 0.02
C PHE A 163 7.89 14.89 0.75
N THR A 164 7.72 15.48 1.93
CA THR A 164 8.85 15.95 2.75
C THR A 164 9.16 14.92 3.83
N PRO A 165 10.43 14.49 3.98
CA PRO A 165 10.84 13.63 5.09
C PRO A 165 10.49 14.26 6.45
N PRO A 166 9.98 13.49 7.41
CA PRO A 166 9.64 13.99 8.74
C PRO A 166 10.89 14.33 9.56
N VAL A 167 10.70 15.16 10.59
CA VAL A 167 11.73 15.40 11.60
C VAL A 167 11.83 14.17 12.51
N ASN A 168 13.02 13.59 12.58
CA ASN A 168 13.30 12.44 13.44
C ASN A 168 13.75 12.92 14.84
N ALA A 169 13.41 12.15 15.87
CA ALA A 169 13.95 12.36 17.23
C ALA A 169 15.44 12.02 17.33
#